data_AF-A0A962FX55-F1
#
_entry.id   AF-A0A962FX55-F1
#
_cell.length_a   1.000
_cell.length_b   1.000
_cell.length_c   1.000
_cell.angle_alpha   90.00
_cell.angle_beta   90.00
_cell.angle_gamma   90.00
#
_symmetry.space_group_name_H-M   'P 1'
#
loop_
_entity.id
_entity.type
_entity.pdbx_description
1 polymer ?
#
loop_
_entity_poly.entity_id
_entity_poly.type
_entity_poly.pdbx_seq_one_letter_code
_entity_poly.pdbx_strand_id
1 'polypeptide(L)' 'MGWLVLVAVAPMLASIPGVTLLWLLIGGLFYTAGTFFYHRESLRYSHAVWHLFVIAGSVCHFVAVSRQVL' A
#
# COMPACT_ATOMS: atom_id res chain seq x y z
N MET A 1 -11.28 -0.02 6.62
CA MET A 1 -10.33 0.46 7.66
C MET A 1 -8.92 0.64 7.08
N GLY A 2 -8.72 1.41 6.00
CA GLY A 2 -7.40 1.55 5.34
C GLY A 2 -6.47 2.60 5.95
N TRP A 3 -6.95 3.38 6.92
CA TRP A 3 -6.27 4.59 7.42
C TRP A 3 -5.63 4.40 8.81
N LEU A 4 -5.65 3.18 9.36
CA LEU A 4 -4.99 2.84 10.62
C LEU A 4 -3.49 3.20 10.62
N VAL A 5 -2.86 3.20 9.45
CA VAL A 5 -1.45 3.57 9.30
C VAL A 5 -1.15 5.02 9.73
N LEU A 6 -2.12 5.93 9.63
CA LEU A 6 -1.93 7.33 10.07
C LEU A 6 -1.82 7.45 11.58
N VAL A 7 -2.50 6.58 12.33
CA VAL A 7 -2.40 6.54 13.79
C VAL A 7 -1.00 6.09 14.22
N ALA A 8 -0.40 5.18 13.45
CA ALA A 8 0.92 4.64 13.73
C ALA A 8 2.08 5.43 13.07
N VAL A 9 1.81 6.47 12.27
CA VAL A 9 2.85 7.10 11.44
C VAL A 9 3.94 7.78 12.27
N ALA A 10 3.58 8.43 13.39
CA ALA A 10 4.52 9.13 14.27
C ALA A 10 5.54 8.18 14.93
N PRO A 11 5.14 7.08 15.59
CA PRO A 11 6.11 6.11 16.10
C PRO A 11 6.87 5.41 14.96
N MET A 12 6.26 5.16 13.81
CA MET A 12 6.95 4.53 12.68
C MET A 12 8.08 5.40 12.13
N LEU A 13 7.88 6.72 12.01
CA LEU A 13 8.90 7.67 11.58
C LEU A 13 10.11 7.72 12.51
N ALA A 14 9.90 7.54 13.81
CA ALA A 14 10.98 7.55 14.81
C ALA A 14 11.72 6.20 14.93
N SER A 15 11.10 5.10 14.50
CA SER A 15 11.55 3.73 14.82
C SER A 15 12.04 2.93 13.62
N ILE A 16 11.69 3.35 12.39
CA ILE A 16 11.85 2.53 11.19
C ILE A 16 12.75 3.25 10.16
N PRO A 17 13.66 2.53 9.46
CA PRO A 17 14.47 3.11 8.39
C PRO A 17 13.63 3.79 7.30
N GLY A 18 14.14 4.92 6.78
CA GLY A 18 13.47 5.68 5.71
C GLY A 18 13.16 4.87 4.44
N VAL A 19 13.99 3.87 4.13
CA VAL A 19 13.76 2.95 3.00
C VAL A 19 12.50 2.10 3.20
N THR A 20 12.27 1.60 4.41
CA THR A 20 11.07 0.82 4.74
C THR A 20 9.82 1.70 4.71
N LEU A 21 9.92 2.94 5.20
CA LEU A 21 8.85 3.93 5.10
C LEU A 21 8.50 4.24 3.64
N LEU A 22 9.51 4.35 2.76
CA LEU A 22 9.28 4.56 1.32
C LEU A 22 8.48 3.40 0.70
N TRP A 23 8.80 2.15 1.03
CA TRP A 23 8.04 0.98 0.57
C TRP A 23 6.59 0.98 1.06
N LEU A 24 6.36 1.38 2.32
CA LEU A 24 5.01 1.53 2.87
C LEU A 24 4.22 2.64 2.18
N LEU A 25 4.85 3.79 1.88
CA LEU A 25 4.23 4.87 1.13
C LEU A 25 3.84 4.44 -0.29
N ILE A 26 4.73 3.74 -0.99
CA ILE A 26 4.45 3.20 -2.33
C ILE A 26 3.32 2.16 -2.27
N GLY A 27 3.31 1.29 -1.26
CA GLY A 27 2.23 0.33 -1.03
C GLY A 27 0.89 1.02 -0.80
N GLY A 28 0.87 2.06 0.03
CA GLY A 28 -0.30 2.92 0.26
C GLY A 28 -0.81 3.57 -1.03
N LEU A 29 0.10 4.11 -1.86
CA LEU A 29 -0.24 4.69 -3.16
C LEU A 29 -0.89 3.67 -4.09
N PHE A 30 -0.39 2.43 -4.15
CA PHE A 30 -1.04 1.38 -4.94
C PHE A 30 -2.45 1.07 -4.44
N TYR A 31 -2.68 1.01 -3.13
CA TYR A 31 -4.02 0.82 -2.59
C TYR A 31 -4.96 1.99 -2.91
N THR A 32 -4.49 3.22 -2.78
CA THR A 32 -5.28 4.42 -3.11
C THR A 32 -5.54 4.54 -4.62
N ALA A 33 -4.58 4.20 -5.47
CA ALA A 33 -4.78 4.16 -6.91
C ALA A 33 -5.78 3.06 -7.30
N GLY A 34 -5.71 1.89 -6.65
CA GLY A 34 -6.66 0.80 -6.86
C GLY A 34 -8.11 1.21 -6.58
N THR A 35 -8.39 1.99 -5.54
CA THR A 35 -9.77 2.41 -5.23
C THR A 35 -10.39 3.28 -6.33
N PHE A 36 -9.57 4.04 -7.07
CA PHE A 36 -10.05 4.79 -8.23
C PHE A 36 -10.58 3.88 -9.34
N PHE A 37 -9.89 2.76 -9.61
CA PHE A 37 -10.35 1.77 -10.60
C PHE A 37 -11.54 0.97 -10.10
N TYR A 38 -11.59 0.68 -8.79
CA TYR A 38 -12.73 0.01 -8.16
C TYR A 38 -14.04 0.78 -8.33
N HIS A 39 -14.01 2.12 -8.18
CA HIS A 39 -15.20 2.97 -8.33
C HIS A 39 -15.66 3.17 -9.79
N ARG A 40 -14.85 2.75 -10.77
CA ARG A 40 -15.16 2.89 -12.20
C ARG A 40 -15.73 1.60 -12.78
N GLU A 41 -17.00 1.35 -12.51
CA GLU A 41 -17.74 0.20 -13.09
C GLU A 41 -17.87 0.26 -14.61
N SER A 42 -17.69 1.43 -15.23
CA SER A 42 -17.75 1.59 -16.70
C SER A 42 -16.56 0.99 -17.44
N LEU A 43 -15.47 0.64 -16.74
CA LEU A 43 -14.32 -0.03 -17.33
C LEU A 43 -14.50 -1.55 -17.29
N ARG A 44 -14.46 -2.20 -18.46
CA ARG A 44 -14.49 -3.66 -18.56
C ARG A 44 -13.28 -4.23 -17.80
N TYR A 45 -13.54 -5.14 -16.85
CA TYR A 45 -12.54 -5.74 -15.94
C TYR A 45 -11.99 -4.82 -14.82
N SER A 46 -12.67 -3.73 -14.47
CA SER A 46 -12.31 -2.82 -13.37
C SER A 46 -11.93 -3.56 -12.06
N HIS A 47 -12.68 -4.60 -11.70
CA HIS A 47 -12.42 -5.41 -10.51
C HIS A 47 -11.11 -6.22 -10.58
N ALA A 48 -10.75 -6.74 -11.76
CA ALA A 48 -9.50 -7.46 -11.95
C ALA A 48 -8.30 -6.50 -11.90
N VAL A 49 -8.44 -5.31 -12.49
CA VAL A 49 -7.44 -4.25 -12.41
C VAL A 49 -7.25 -3.83 -10.95
N TRP A 50 -8.34 -3.64 -10.20
CA TRP A 50 -8.29 -3.37 -8.76
C TRP A 50 -7.49 -4.44 -7.99
N HIS A 51 -7.72 -5.72 -8.27
CA HIS A 51 -6.93 -6.79 -7.65
C HIS A 51 -5.44 -6.70 -7.97
N LEU A 52 -5.05 -6.29 -9.19
CA LEU A 52 -3.65 -6.09 -9.54
C LEU A 52 -2.99 -5.01 -8.65
N PHE A 53 -3.70 -3.90 -8.42
CA PHE A 53 -3.25 -2.83 -7.53
C PHE A 53 -3.14 -3.31 -6.07
N VAL A 54 -4.11 -4.09 -5.60
CA VAL A 54 -4.09 -4.69 -4.26
C VAL A 54 -2.89 -5.61 -4.09
N ILE A 55 -2.58 -6.46 -5.07
CA ILE A 55 -1.43 -7.36 -5.04
C ILE A 55 -0.12 -6.56 -5.04
N ALA A 56 0.01 -5.54 -5.90
CA ALA A 56 1.19 -4.69 -5.93
C ALA A 56 1.43 -3.96 -4.59
N GLY A 57 0.36 -3.44 -3.96
CA GLY A 57 0.42 -2.85 -2.62
C GLY A 57 0.88 -3.85 -1.55
N SER A 58 0.32 -5.07 -1.57
CA SER A 58 0.70 -6.15 -0.66
C SER A 58 2.17 -6.56 -0.82
N VAL A 59 2.69 -6.62 -2.05
CA VAL A 59 4.11 -6.92 -2.31
C VAL A 59 5.00 -5.82 -1.73
N CYS A 60 4.64 -4.55 -1.87
CA CYS A 60 5.39 -3.44 -1.27
C CYS A 60 5.44 -3.56 0.26
N HIS A 61 4.31 -3.88 0.89
CA HIS A 61 4.26 -4.11 2.34
C HIS A 61 5.09 -5.32 2.77
N PHE A 62 5.05 -6.41 2.00
CA PHE A 62 5.89 -7.58 2.26
C PHE A 62 7.38 -7.22 2.20
N VAL A 63 7.82 -6.52 1.14
CA VAL A 63 9.21 -6.07 1.02
C VAL A 63 9.62 -5.13 2.16
N ALA A 64 8.74 -4.22 2.57
CA ALA A 64 8.98 -3.32 3.71
C ALA A 64 9.29 -4.12 4.99
N VAL A 65 8.45 -5.10 5.31
CA VAL A 65 8.62 -5.95 6.50
C VAL A 65 9.86 -6.84 6.36
N SER A 66 10.06 -7.50 5.22
CA SER A 66 11.21 -8.37 4.99
C SER A 66 12.54 -7.64 5.14
N ARG A 67 12.67 -6.40 4.62
CA ARG A 67 13.89 -5.60 4.77
C ARG A 67 14.11 -5.01 6.15
N GLN A 68 13.07 -4.96 6.98
CA GLN A 68 13.20 -4.54 8.37
C GLN A 68 13.63 -5.70 9.27
N VAL A 69 13.24 -6.93 8.92
CA VAL A 69 13.50 -8.14 9.73
C VAL A 69 14.82 -8.83 9.34
N LEU A 70 15.18 -8.85 8.06
CA LEU A 70 16.43 -9.40 7.54
C LEU A 70 17.55 -8.35 7.54
#